data_AF-A0A7V7WV01-F1
#
_entry.id   AF-A0A7V7WV01-F1
#
_cell.length_a   1.000
_cell.length_b   1.000
_cell.length_c   1.000
_cell.angle_alpha   90.00
_cell.angle_beta   90.00
_cell.angle_gamma   90.00
#
_symmetry.space_group_name_H-M   'P 1'
#
loop_
_entity.id
_entity.type
_entity.pdbx_description
1 polymer ?
#
loop_
_entity_poly.entity_id
_entity_poly.type
_entity_poly.pdbx_seq_one_letter_code
_entity_poly.pdbx_strand_id
1 'polypeptide(L)'
;MNPASLRRACFVACLAASLRALAADGAAPEQASRARLAAERDAAQVRYEQAVRECEHRFAVTSCVDKAKAERRATLDRVAREQAALDDAQRRRRADERRQRIAHKQAQLAAAREAQ
;
A
#
# COMPACT_ATOMS: atom_id res chain seq x y z
N MET A 1 38.95 -37.43 12.43
CA MET A 1 37.97 -36.37 12.08
C MET A 1 38.66 -35.33 11.20
N ASN A 2 38.18 -35.11 9.97
CA ASN A 2 38.84 -34.22 9.01
C ASN A 2 38.22 -32.81 9.02
N PRO A 3 39.01 -31.73 9.13
CA PRO A 3 38.52 -30.35 9.26
C PRO A 3 37.94 -29.75 7.96
N ALA A 4 38.06 -30.46 6.83
CA ALA A 4 37.60 -30.01 5.52
C ALA A 4 36.08 -30.13 5.31
N SER A 5 35.40 -31.02 6.05
CA SER A 5 33.94 -31.23 5.94
C SER A 5 33.13 -30.15 6.66
N LEU A 6 33.68 -29.51 7.71
CA LEU A 6 33.01 -28.41 8.43
C LEU A 6 32.92 -27.11 7.61
N ARG A 7 33.93 -26.83 6.78
CA ARG A 7 33.98 -25.60 5.96
C ARG A 7 32.96 -25.60 4.82
N ARG A 8 32.63 -26.76 4.27
CA ARG A 8 31.64 -26.90 3.18
C ARG A 8 30.20 -26.72 3.67
N ALA A 9 29.90 -27.17 4.90
CA ALA A 9 28.56 -27.03 5.48
C ALA A 9 28.18 -25.56 5.76
N CYS A 10 29.15 -24.73 6.15
CA CYS A 10 28.92 -23.32 6.45
C CYS A 10 28.65 -22.47 5.20
N PHE A 11 29.29 -22.80 4.07
CA PHE A 11 29.14 -22.04 2.82
C PHE A 11 27.78 -22.25 2.15
N VAL A 12 27.19 -23.45 2.27
CA VAL A 12 25.86 -23.77 1.73
C VAL A 12 24.75 -23.13 2.55
N ALA A 13 24.93 -22.98 3.87
CA ALA A 13 23.95 -22.37 4.76
C ALA A 13 23.82 -20.84 4.56
N CYS A 14 24.92 -20.13 4.26
CA CYS A 14 24.87 -18.69 4.03
C CYS A 14 24.23 -18.30 2.68
N LEU A 15 24.34 -19.14 1.65
CA LEU A 15 23.77 -18.83 0.33
C LEU A 15 22.24 -18.97 0.26
N ALA A 16 21.64 -19.75 1.16
CA ALA A 16 20.19 -19.96 1.22
C ALA A 16 19.44 -18.84 1.99
N ALA A 17 20.15 -18.02 2.77
CA ALA A 17 19.54 -17.00 3.63
C ALA A 17 19.20 -15.68 2.89
N SER A 18 19.80 -15.43 1.73
CA SER A 18 19.70 -14.14 1.03
C SER A 18 18.52 -14.03 0.03
N LEU A 19 17.78 -15.10 -0.27
CA LEU A 19 16.66 -15.06 -1.22
C LEU A 19 15.34 -14.49 -0.66
N ARG A 20 15.25 -14.16 0.63
CA ARG A 20 13.99 -13.74 1.27
C ARG A 20 13.70 -12.24 1.24
N ALA A 21 14.61 -11.41 0.74
CA ALA A 21 14.49 -9.95 0.83
C ALA A 21 13.75 -9.28 -0.35
N LEU A 22 13.48 -9.97 -1.46
CA LEU A 22 12.97 -9.34 -2.68
C LEU A 22 11.45 -9.09 -2.73
N ALA A 23 10.70 -9.36 -1.66
CA ALA A 23 9.23 -9.22 -1.65
C ALA A 23 8.72 -7.92 -0.99
N ALA A 24 9.60 -7.08 -0.44
CA ALA A 24 9.21 -5.92 0.38
C ALA A 24 9.09 -4.59 -0.39
N ASP A 25 9.59 -4.50 -1.62
CA ASP A 25 9.74 -3.23 -2.36
C ASP A 25 8.42 -2.46 -2.61
N GLY A 26 7.28 -3.16 -2.68
CA GLY A 26 5.98 -2.52 -2.96
C GLY A 26 5.19 -2.06 -1.74
N ALA A 27 5.44 -2.62 -0.56
CA ALA A 27 4.61 -2.37 0.62
C ALA A 27 4.93 -1.01 1.25
N ALA A 28 6.20 -0.75 1.57
CA ALA A 28 6.64 0.50 2.20
C ALA A 28 6.12 1.79 1.49
N PRO A 29 6.24 1.95 0.16
CA PRO A 29 5.73 3.14 -0.52
C PRO A 29 4.19 3.23 -0.54
N GLU A 30 3.49 2.09 -0.54
CA GLU A 30 2.03 2.06 -0.46
C GLU A 30 1.53 2.51 0.93
N GLN A 31 2.14 1.99 2.02
CA GLN A 31 1.84 2.44 3.37
C GLN A 31 2.10 3.94 3.55
N ALA A 32 3.22 4.45 3.05
CA ALA A 32 3.53 5.89 3.10
C ALA A 32 2.49 6.73 2.36
N SER A 33 2.02 6.27 1.20
CA SER A 33 0.97 6.95 0.43
C SER A 33 -0.36 6.99 1.18
N ARG A 34 -0.76 5.87 1.80
CA ARG A 34 -1.98 5.79 2.63
C ARG A 34 -1.89 6.70 3.85
N ALA A 35 -0.74 6.74 4.52
CA ALA A 35 -0.50 7.63 5.66
C ALA A 35 -0.61 9.11 5.25
N ARG A 36 -0.05 9.48 4.09
CA ARG A 36 -0.18 10.84 3.53
C ARG A 36 -1.63 11.22 3.28
N LEU A 37 -2.42 10.31 2.68
CA LEU A 37 -3.85 10.54 2.41
C LEU A 37 -4.67 10.66 3.70
N ALA A 38 -4.35 9.88 4.74
CA ALA A 38 -4.97 10.01 6.05
C ALA A 38 -4.69 11.39 6.68
N ALA A 39 -3.41 11.79 6.72
CA ALA A 39 -3.00 13.10 7.21
C ALA A 39 -3.67 14.24 6.43
N GLU A 40 -3.88 14.08 5.12
CA GLU A 40 -4.56 15.06 4.30
C GLU A 40 -6.05 15.21 4.63
N ARG A 41 -6.74 14.10 4.93
CA ARG A 41 -8.14 14.13 5.40
C ARG A 41 -8.24 14.87 6.73
N ASP A 42 -7.35 14.56 7.66
CA ASP A 42 -7.33 15.18 8.98
C ASP A 42 -7.04 16.68 8.86
N ALA A 43 -6.07 17.05 8.01
CA ALA A 43 -5.77 18.44 7.73
C ALA A 43 -6.96 19.18 7.08
N ALA A 44 -7.72 18.52 6.19
CA ALA A 44 -8.94 19.09 5.62
C ALA A 44 -10.03 19.35 6.67
N GLN A 45 -10.15 18.45 7.64
CA GLN A 45 -11.08 18.61 8.76
C GLN A 45 -10.66 19.76 9.68
N VAL A 46 -9.38 19.83 10.07
CA VAL A 46 -8.85 20.92 10.90
C VAL A 46 -9.04 22.28 10.21
N ARG A 47 -8.73 22.38 8.91
CA ARG A 47 -8.96 23.61 8.13
C ARG A 47 -10.42 24.01 8.10
N TYR A 48 -11.33 23.04 7.92
CA TYR A 48 -12.76 23.31 7.95
C TYR A 48 -13.22 23.88 9.29
N GLU A 49 -12.78 23.28 10.41
CA GLU A 49 -13.14 23.74 11.75
C GLU A 49 -12.59 25.15 12.04
N GLN A 50 -11.36 25.43 11.60
CA GLN A 50 -10.78 26.78 11.67
C GLN A 50 -11.61 27.78 10.85
N ALA A 51 -11.95 27.44 9.60
CA ALA A 51 -12.75 28.28 8.73
C ALA A 51 -14.14 28.55 9.30
N VAL A 52 -14.79 27.54 9.92
CA VAL A 52 -16.10 27.73 10.57
C VAL A 52 -16.00 28.74 11.71
N ARG A 53 -14.98 28.64 12.58
CA ARG A 53 -14.76 29.63 13.65
C ARG A 53 -14.51 31.03 13.10
N GLU A 54 -13.74 31.15 12.03
CA GLU A 54 -13.52 32.45 11.37
C GLU A 54 -14.84 33.02 10.78
N CYS A 55 -15.68 32.16 10.21
CA CYS A 55 -16.96 32.57 9.64
C CYS A 55 -17.92 33.17 10.67
N GLU A 56 -17.84 32.78 11.95
CA GLU A 56 -18.68 33.33 13.03
C GLU A 56 -18.49 34.84 13.21
N HIS A 57 -17.32 35.37 12.84
CA HIS A 57 -17.01 36.80 12.93
C HIS A 57 -17.40 37.60 11.68
N ARG A 58 -18.03 36.98 10.68
CA ARG A 58 -18.39 37.62 9.42
C ARG A 58 -19.88 37.90 9.34
N PHE A 59 -20.25 38.96 8.64
CA PHE A 59 -21.67 39.30 8.43
C PHE A 59 -22.42 38.23 7.60
N ALA A 60 -21.75 37.61 6.62
CA ALA A 60 -22.31 36.58 5.75
C ALA A 60 -21.94 35.15 6.19
N VAL A 61 -22.22 34.79 7.45
CA VAL A 61 -21.83 33.51 8.06
C VAL A 61 -22.25 32.31 7.21
N THR A 62 -23.51 32.26 6.75
CA THR A 62 -24.02 31.11 5.97
C THR A 62 -23.22 30.89 4.69
N SER A 63 -23.04 31.94 3.89
CA SER A 63 -22.26 31.85 2.65
C SER A 63 -20.80 31.48 2.92
N CYS A 64 -20.22 31.99 4.00
CA CYS A 64 -18.86 31.66 4.41
C CYS A 64 -18.73 30.17 4.78
N VAL A 65 -19.64 29.65 5.60
CA VAL A 65 -19.65 28.24 6.01
C VAL A 65 -19.90 27.32 4.81
N ASP A 66 -20.77 27.71 3.88
CA ASP A 66 -21.03 26.91 2.69
C ASP A 66 -19.82 26.82 1.75
N LYS A 67 -19.04 27.91 1.65
CA LYS A 67 -17.74 27.89 0.98
C LYS A 67 -16.76 26.94 1.68
N ALA A 68 -16.64 27.02 3.01
CA ALA A 68 -15.78 26.11 3.78
C ALA A 68 -16.19 24.63 3.60
N LYS A 69 -17.49 24.34 3.58
CA LYS A 69 -18.00 22.99 3.27
C LYS A 69 -17.64 22.55 1.85
N ALA A 70 -17.75 23.45 0.88
CA ALA A 70 -17.41 23.14 -0.52
C ALA A 70 -15.92 22.80 -0.67
N GLU A 71 -15.04 23.58 -0.05
CA GLU A 71 -13.59 23.33 -0.05
C GLU A 71 -13.22 22.01 0.65
N ARG A 72 -13.87 21.72 1.79
CA ARG A 72 -13.71 20.43 2.48
C ARG A 72 -14.13 19.27 1.58
N ARG A 73 -15.32 19.35 0.97
CA ARG A 73 -15.82 18.32 0.04
C ARG A 73 -14.87 18.09 -1.12
N ALA A 74 -14.44 19.15 -1.80
CA ALA A 74 -13.51 19.05 -2.93
C ALA A 74 -12.19 18.35 -2.54
N THR A 75 -11.66 18.67 -1.35
CA THR A 75 -10.45 18.00 -0.84
C THR A 75 -10.69 16.53 -0.55
N LEU A 76 -11.77 16.20 0.17
CA LEU A 76 -12.10 14.82 0.52
C LEU A 76 -12.42 13.97 -0.71
N ASP A 77 -13.07 14.53 -1.72
CA ASP A 77 -13.36 13.86 -2.98
C ASP A 77 -12.08 13.51 -3.74
N ARG A 78 -11.09 14.42 -3.74
CA ARG A 78 -9.77 14.11 -4.32
C ARG A 78 -9.09 12.97 -3.55
N VAL A 79 -9.04 13.06 -2.22
CA VAL A 79 -8.43 12.00 -1.40
C VAL A 79 -9.11 10.66 -1.63
N ALA A 80 -10.45 10.63 -1.69
CA ALA A 80 -11.20 9.41 -1.95
C ALA A 80 -10.84 8.78 -3.31
N ARG A 81 -10.68 9.59 -4.37
CA ARG A 81 -10.24 9.10 -5.69
C ARG A 81 -8.82 8.53 -5.65
N GLU A 82 -7.89 9.20 -4.99
CA GLU A 82 -6.50 8.72 -4.84
C GLU A 82 -6.47 7.41 -4.06
N GLN A 83 -7.25 7.31 -2.98
CA GLN A 83 -7.36 6.10 -2.17
C GLN A 83 -7.93 4.93 -2.98
N ALA A 84 -8.99 5.17 -3.77
CA ALA A 84 -9.56 4.15 -4.65
C ALA A 84 -8.55 3.66 -5.68
N ALA A 85 -7.74 4.54 -6.27
CA ALA A 85 -6.70 4.15 -7.21
C ALA A 85 -5.63 3.24 -6.56
N LEU A 86 -5.23 3.52 -5.32
CA LEU A 86 -4.30 2.67 -4.57
C LEU A 86 -4.91 1.28 -4.29
N ASP A 87 -6.18 1.24 -3.87
CA ASP A 87 -6.88 -0.01 -3.59
C ASP A 87 -7.05 -0.85 -4.86
N ASP A 88 -7.39 -0.24 -5.98
CA ASP A 88 -7.50 -0.90 -7.28
C ASP A 88 -6.16 -1.50 -7.72
N ALA A 89 -5.07 -0.75 -7.58
CA ALA A 89 -3.73 -1.24 -7.90
C ALA A 89 -3.35 -2.44 -7.00
N GLN A 90 -3.66 -2.38 -5.70
CA GLN A 90 -3.41 -3.47 -4.78
C GLN A 90 -4.24 -4.72 -5.14
N ARG A 91 -5.52 -4.56 -5.48
CA ARG A 91 -6.38 -5.68 -5.91
C ARG A 91 -5.82 -6.36 -7.16
N ARG A 92 -5.36 -5.58 -8.14
CA ARG A 92 -4.73 -6.11 -9.37
C ARG A 92 -3.46 -6.91 -9.05
N ARG A 93 -2.54 -6.35 -8.25
CA ARG A 93 -1.31 -7.05 -7.83
C ARG A 93 -1.61 -8.40 -7.17
N ARG A 94 -2.55 -8.44 -6.21
CA ARG A 94 -2.94 -9.68 -5.52
C ARG A 94 -3.56 -10.71 -6.49
N ALA A 95 -4.33 -10.25 -7.47
CA ALA A 95 -4.89 -11.12 -8.50
C ALA A 95 -3.79 -11.72 -9.40
N ASP A 96 -2.81 -10.91 -9.80
CA ASP A 96 -1.64 -11.36 -10.59
C ASP A 96 -0.79 -12.37 -9.82
N GLU A 97 -0.44 -12.08 -8.57
CA GLU A 97 0.29 -13.00 -7.70
C GLU A 97 -0.46 -14.33 -7.56
N ARG A 98 -1.79 -14.30 -7.43
CA ARG A 98 -2.60 -15.52 -7.33
C ARG A 98 -2.55 -16.32 -8.64
N ARG A 99 -2.67 -15.66 -9.79
CA ARG A 99 -2.56 -16.31 -11.10
C ARG A 99 -1.21 -16.99 -11.28
N GLN A 100 -0.12 -16.29 -10.95
CA GLN A 100 1.24 -16.83 -11.03
C GLN A 100 1.41 -18.06 -10.14
N ARG A 101 0.92 -18.02 -8.88
CA ARG A 101 0.98 -19.19 -7.98
C ARG A 101 0.21 -20.39 -8.53
N ILE A 102 -0.96 -20.17 -9.14
CA ILE A 102 -1.75 -21.25 -9.74
C ILE A 102 -1.00 -21.85 -10.94
N ALA A 103 -0.51 -21.01 -11.85
CA ALA A 103 0.24 -21.45 -13.02
C ALA A 103 1.49 -22.25 -12.65
N HIS A 104 2.27 -21.76 -11.67
CA HIS A 104 3.43 -22.48 -11.15
C HIS A 104 3.06 -23.85 -10.58
N LYS A 105 1.99 -23.93 -9.77
CA LYS A 105 1.53 -25.22 -9.23
C LYS A 105 1.05 -26.18 -10.32
N GLN A 106 0.36 -25.67 -11.34
CA GLN A 106 -0.08 -26.48 -12.48
C GLN A 106 1.11 -27.04 -13.27
N ALA A 107 2.12 -26.22 -13.53
CA ALA A 107 3.35 -26.66 -14.20
C ALA A 107 4.08 -27.74 -13.39
N GLN A 108 4.20 -27.57 -12.07
CA GLN A 108 4.78 -28.58 -11.17
C GLN A 108 4.01 -29.90 -11.21
N LEU A 109 2.68 -29.84 -11.21
CA LEU A 109 1.83 -31.04 -11.28
C LEU A 109 1.93 -31.74 -12.65
N ALA A 110 2.04 -30.99 -13.75
CA ALA A 110 2.25 -31.56 -15.08
C ALA A 110 3.59 -32.29 -15.18
N ALA A 111 4.68 -31.62 -14.79
CA ALA A 111 6.02 -32.22 -14.77
C ALA A 111 6.08 -33.48 -13.89
N ALA A 112 5.41 -33.48 -12.74
CA ALA A 112 5.33 -34.65 -11.85
C ALA A 112 4.53 -35.82 -12.43
N ARG A 113 3.59 -35.56 -13.35
CA ARG A 113 2.83 -36.61 -14.06
C ARG A 113 3.62 -37.20 -15.23
N GLU A 114 4.40 -36.37 -15.94
CA GLU A 114 5.24 -36.82 -17.05
C GLU A 114 6.45 -37.65 -16.58
N ALA A 115 6.86 -37.50 -15.32
CA ALA A 115 7.93 -38.29 -14.71
C ALA A 115 7.49 -39.67 -14.18
N GLN A 116 6.21 -40.03 -14.34
CA GLN A 116 5.61 -41.31 -13.93
C GLN A 116 5.38 -42.20 -15.16
#